data_AF-A0A7C9CQ57-F1
#
_entry.id   AF-A0A7C9CQ57-F1
#
_cell.length_a   1.000
_cell.length_b   1.000
_cell.length_c   1.000
_cell.angle_alpha   90.00
_cell.angle_beta   90.00
_cell.angle_gamma   90.00
#
_symmetry.space_group_name_H-M   'P 1'
#
loop_
_entity.id
_entity.type
_entity.pdbx_description
1 polymer ?
#
loop_
_entity_poly.entity_id
_entity_poly.type
_entity_poly.pdbx_seq_one_letter_code
_entity_poly.pdbx_strand_id
1 'polypeptide(L)'
;FILAGRDTSSAAMSWFFWLVMENPMVEEKILKEICTVLMETRGADAAKWVNEPLDFDEVDRLVYLKAALSETLRLYPSVPEDSKHVVADDVLPDGTFVPAGSSVTYSYTRQGGCRVRGGMTA
;
A
#
# COMPACT_ATOMS: atom_id res chain seq x y z
N PHE A 1 -6.05 7.78 16.38
CA PHE A 1 -6.10 6.60 15.49
C PHE A 1 -7.00 6.76 14.25
N ILE A 2 -7.98 7.67 14.23
CA ILE A 2 -8.89 7.80 13.06
C ILE A 2 -8.25 8.56 11.88
N LEU A 3 -7.42 9.58 12.15
CA LEU A 3 -6.83 10.41 11.10
C LEU A 3 -5.78 9.66 10.24
N ALA A 4 -4.91 8.88 10.89
CA ALA A 4 -3.85 8.13 10.20
C ALA A 4 -4.36 6.94 9.38
N GLY A 5 -5.57 6.43 9.65
CA GLY A 5 -6.15 5.30 8.90
C GLY A 5 -7.14 5.73 7.81
N ARG A 6 -7.86 6.84 8.00
CA ARG A 6 -8.92 7.27 7.08
C ARG A 6 -8.36 7.90 5.80
N ASP A 7 -7.41 8.82 5.93
CA ASP A 7 -6.81 9.47 4.76
C ASP A 7 -5.85 8.54 4.02
N THR A 8 -5.25 7.57 4.74
CA THR A 8 -4.33 6.62 4.14
C THR A 8 -5.02 5.45 3.45
N SER A 9 -6.09 4.91 4.04
CA SER A 9 -6.86 3.83 3.41
C SER A 9 -7.63 4.31 2.18
N SER A 10 -8.16 5.55 2.23
CA SER A 10 -8.86 6.13 1.07
C SER A 10 -7.90 6.35 -0.10
N ALA A 11 -6.72 6.92 0.16
CA ALA A 11 -5.68 7.07 -0.86
C ALA A 11 -5.21 5.72 -1.43
N ALA A 12 -4.96 4.73 -0.56
CA ALA A 12 -4.57 3.38 -0.99
C ALA A 12 -5.64 2.71 -1.87
N MET A 13 -6.92 2.84 -1.52
CA MET A 13 -8.02 2.31 -2.34
C MET A 13 -8.14 3.03 -3.69
N SER A 14 -7.98 4.35 -3.73
CA SER A 14 -7.98 5.09 -5.00
C SER A 14 -6.86 4.64 -5.92
N TRP A 15 -5.63 4.47 -5.41
CA TRP A 15 -4.51 3.94 -6.19
C TRP A 15 -4.72 2.50 -6.64
N PHE A 16 -5.31 1.68 -5.78
CA PHE A 16 -5.65 0.29 -6.11
C PHE A 16 -6.62 0.23 -7.30
N PHE A 17 -7.75 0.96 -7.22
CA PHE A 17 -8.71 0.99 -8.32
C PHE A 17 -8.11 1.57 -9.60
N TRP A 18 -7.27 2.60 -9.49
CA TRP A 18 -6.55 3.14 -10.64
C TRP A 18 -5.68 2.07 -11.32
N LEU A 19 -4.84 1.35 -10.56
CA LEU A 19 -3.96 0.31 -11.11
C LEU A 19 -4.75 -0.85 -11.70
N VAL A 20 -5.88 -1.23 -11.10
CA VAL A 20 -6.77 -2.28 -11.64
C VAL A 20 -7.38 -1.82 -12.97
N MET A 21 -7.91 -0.59 -13.03
CA MET A 21 -8.49 -0.04 -14.27
C MET A 21 -7.47 0.10 -15.40
N GLU A 22 -6.21 0.40 -15.08
CA GLU A 22 -5.13 0.53 -16.07
C GLU A 22 -4.60 -0.83 -16.57
N ASN A 23 -4.89 -1.93 -15.85
CA ASN A 23 -4.42 -3.27 -16.17
C ASN A 23 -5.60 -4.26 -16.30
N PRO A 24 -6.24 -4.36 -17.49
CA PRO A 24 -7.39 -5.23 -17.71
C PRO A 24 -7.13 -6.71 -17.39
N MET A 25 -5.90 -7.17 -17.58
CA MET A 25 -5.50 -8.55 -17.22
C MET A 25 -5.53 -8.82 -15.72
N VAL A 26 -5.26 -7.80 -14.89
CA VAL A 26 -5.31 -7.90 -13.43
C VAL A 26 -6.77 -7.90 -12.98
N GLU A 27 -7.58 -7.02 -13.55
CA GLU A 27 -9.03 -6.98 -13.33
C GLU A 27 -9.68 -8.33 -13.63
N GLU A 28 -9.42 -8.92 -14.81
CA GLU A 28 -9.98 -10.22 -15.20
C GLU A 28 -9.61 -11.33 -14.21
N LYS A 29 -8.36 -11.34 -13.73
CA LYS A 29 -7.90 -12.32 -12.74
C LYS A 29 -8.59 -12.16 -11.39
N ILE A 30 -8.75 -10.92 -10.93
CA ILE A 30 -9.46 -10.62 -9.67
C ILE A 30 -10.92 -11.06 -9.78
N LEU A 31 -11.60 -10.70 -10.87
CA LEU A 31 -12.99 -11.09 -11.09
C LEU A 31 -13.14 -12.61 -11.17
N LYS A 32 -12.24 -13.29 -11.86
CA LYS A 32 -12.24 -14.75 -11.95
C LYS A 32 -12.04 -15.42 -10.59
N GLU A 33 -11.14 -14.90 -9.76
CA GLU A 33 -10.93 -15.38 -8.39
C GLU A 33 -12.19 -15.23 -7.54
N ILE A 34 -12.80 -14.03 -7.55
CA ILE A 34 -14.02 -13.74 -6.79
C ILE A 34 -15.16 -14.68 -7.22
N CYS A 35 -15.40 -14.80 -8.53
CA CYS A 35 -16.43 -15.69 -9.07
C CYS A 35 -16.18 -17.15 -8.66
N THR A 36 -14.93 -17.62 -8.67
CA THR A 36 -14.59 -19.00 -8.28
C THR A 36 -14.90 -19.25 -6.81
N VAL A 37 -14.46 -18.35 -5.91
CA VAL A 37 -14.71 -18.47 -4.47
C VAL A 37 -16.20 -18.39 -4.13
N LEU A 38 -16.94 -17.47 -4.77
CA LEU A 38 -18.39 -17.33 -4.57
C LEU A 38 -19.17 -18.52 -5.12
N MET A 39 -18.77 -19.08 -6.27
CA MET A 39 -19.37 -20.31 -6.79
C MET A 39 -19.17 -21.50 -5.85
N GLU A 40 -17.98 -21.63 -5.26
CA GLU A 40 -17.69 -22.73 -4.35
C GLU A 40 -18.38 -22.59 -2.99
N THR A 41 -18.54 -21.36 -2.49
CA THR A 41 -19.09 -21.11 -1.14
C THR A 41 -20.61 -20.97 -1.17
N ARG A 42 -21.16 -20.29 -2.18
CA ARG A 42 -22.60 -19.93 -2.26
C ARG A 42 -23.35 -20.58 -3.43
N GLY A 43 -22.65 -21.31 -4.30
CA GLY A 43 -23.22 -21.91 -5.50
C GLY A 43 -23.42 -20.92 -6.66
N ALA A 44 -24.13 -21.36 -7.71
CA ALA A 44 -24.36 -20.60 -8.93
C ALA A 44 -25.44 -19.50 -8.81
N ASP A 45 -26.02 -19.31 -7.63
CA ASP A 45 -27.07 -18.30 -7.39
C ASP A 45 -26.45 -16.90 -7.30
N ALA A 46 -26.32 -16.20 -8.43
CA ALA A 46 -25.80 -14.84 -8.51
C ALA A 46 -26.57 -13.84 -7.61
N ALA A 47 -27.85 -14.11 -7.31
CA ALA A 47 -28.62 -13.31 -6.37
C ALA A 47 -28.05 -13.35 -4.94
N LYS A 48 -27.50 -14.48 -4.49
CA LYS A 48 -26.89 -14.60 -3.15
C LYS A 48 -25.53 -13.92 -3.06
N TRP A 49 -24.86 -13.71 -4.19
CA TRP A 49 -23.56 -13.04 -4.23
C TRP A 49 -23.70 -11.56 -3.88
N VAL A 50 -24.82 -10.92 -4.23
CA VAL A 50 -25.06 -9.49 -4.02
C VAL A 50 -25.87 -9.22 -2.74
N ASN A 51 -26.78 -10.13 -2.36
CA ASN A 51 -27.66 -9.92 -1.20
C ASN A 51 -26.96 -10.09 0.14
N GLU A 52 -25.85 -10.83 0.20
CA GLU A 52 -25.14 -11.12 1.45
C GLU A 52 -23.71 -10.56 1.38
N PRO A 53 -23.22 -9.88 2.44
CA PRO A 53 -21.84 -9.41 2.48
C PRO A 53 -20.86 -10.59 2.48
N LEU A 54 -19.63 -10.39 2.00
CA LEU A 54 -18.59 -11.41 2.00
C LEU A 54 -18.27 -11.86 3.44
N ASP A 55 -18.20 -13.18 3.64
CA ASP A 55 -17.78 -13.75 4.92
C ASP A 55 -16.25 -13.74 5.07
N PHE A 56 -15.76 -13.81 6.31
CA PHE A 56 -14.32 -13.79 6.58
C PHE A 56 -13.58 -14.95 5.90
N ASP A 57 -14.18 -16.13 5.83
CA ASP A 57 -13.58 -17.29 5.16
C ASP A 57 -13.46 -17.05 3.64
N GLU A 58 -14.49 -16.44 3.03
CA GLU A 58 -14.47 -16.09 1.60
C GLU A 58 -13.40 -15.04 1.30
N VAL A 59 -13.31 -13.99 2.12
CA VAL A 59 -12.28 -12.95 2.00
C VAL A 59 -10.89 -13.55 2.19
N ASP A 60 -10.75 -14.55 3.07
CA ASP A 60 -9.45 -15.15 3.32
C ASP A 60 -8.89 -15.87 2.08
N ARG A 61 -9.80 -16.47 1.31
CA ARG A 61 -9.52 -17.23 0.08
C ARG A 61 -9.20 -16.36 -1.14
N LEU A 62 -9.44 -15.05 -1.08
CA LEU A 62 -9.11 -14.09 -2.16
C LEU A 62 -7.62 -13.71 -2.15
N VAL A 63 -6.76 -14.68 -2.46
CA VAL A 63 -5.30 -14.54 -2.37
C VAL A 63 -4.75 -13.54 -3.39
N TYR A 64 -5.23 -13.58 -4.63
CA TYR A 64 -4.79 -12.69 -5.70
C TYR A 64 -5.22 -11.25 -5.44
N LEU A 65 -6.45 -11.03 -4.96
CA LEU A 65 -6.90 -9.71 -4.53
C LEU A 65 -6.01 -9.13 -3.41
N LYS A 66 -5.71 -9.91 -2.38
CA LYS A 66 -4.80 -9.51 -1.29
C LYS A 66 -3.40 -9.21 -1.81
N ALA A 67 -2.90 -10.02 -2.74
CA ALA A 67 -1.60 -9.80 -3.37
C ALA A 67 -1.57 -8.51 -4.19
N ALA A 68 -2.62 -8.22 -4.98
CA ALA A 68 -2.74 -7.00 -5.76
C ALA A 68 -2.82 -5.74 -4.89
N LEU A 69 -3.54 -5.82 -3.76
CA LEU A 69 -3.57 -4.74 -2.77
C LEU A 69 -2.20 -4.53 -2.11
N SER A 70 -1.53 -5.63 -1.74
CA SER A 70 -0.19 -5.57 -1.16
C SER A 70 0.83 -4.95 -2.13
N GLU A 71 0.74 -5.30 -3.41
CA GLU A 71 1.60 -4.73 -4.46
C GLU A 71 1.30 -3.25 -4.70
N THR A 72 0.02 -2.84 -4.59
CA THR A 72 -0.37 -1.42 -4.64
C THR A 72 0.29 -0.64 -3.52
N LEU A 73 0.24 -1.15 -2.29
CA LEU A 73 0.91 -0.53 -1.14
C LEU A 73 2.45 -0.54 -1.29
N ARG A 74 3.00 -1.55 -1.96
CA ARG A 74 4.44 -1.63 -2.30
C ARG A 74 4.84 -0.60 -3.35
N LEU A 75 3.95 -0.17 -4.24
CA LEU A 75 4.24 0.85 -5.26
C LEU A 75 3.93 2.27 -4.77
N TYR A 76 2.85 2.41 -4.00
CA TYR A 76 2.31 3.66 -3.49
C TYR A 76 2.05 3.51 -1.99
N PRO A 77 3.09 3.58 -1.14
CA PRO A 77 2.86 3.61 0.28
C PRO A 77 2.11 4.91 0.59
N SER A 78 1.10 4.79 1.44
CA SER A 78 0.26 5.94 1.76
C SER A 78 0.97 7.02 2.57
N VAL A 79 2.20 6.74 3.04
CA VAL A 79 3.13 7.73 3.58
C VAL A 79 4.28 7.86 2.58
N PRO A 80 4.29 8.90 1.73
CA PRO A 80 5.32 9.06 0.71
C PRO A 80 6.70 9.42 1.30
N GLU A 81 6.75 9.89 2.55
CA GLU A 81 7.94 10.44 3.17
C GLU A 81 7.99 10.13 4.68
N ASP A 82 8.93 9.29 5.11
CA ASP A 82 9.27 9.15 6.53
C ASP A 82 10.44 10.11 6.79
N SER A 83 10.16 11.21 7.50
CA SER A 83 11.18 12.19 7.88
C SER A 83 11.63 11.90 9.31
N LYS A 84 12.89 11.50 9.46
CA LYS A 84 13.52 11.27 10.76
C LYS A 84 14.43 12.44 11.08
N HIS A 85 14.23 13.03 12.25
CA HIS A 85 15.09 14.09 12.75
C HIS A 85 16.27 13.49 13.52
N VAL A 86 17.48 13.93 13.17
CA VAL A 86 18.72 13.39 13.74
C VAL A 86 18.98 14.08 15.07
N VAL A 87 18.81 13.33 16.16
CA VAL A 87 18.95 13.85 17.54
C VAL A 87 20.43 13.94 17.95
N ALA A 88 21.28 13.07 17.41
CA ALA A 88 22.72 13.02 17.65
C ALA A 88 23.45 12.60 16.37
N ASP A 89 24.72 12.98 16.22
CA ASP A 89 25.55 12.63 15.06
C ASP A 89 25.52 11.13 14.79
N ASP A 90 25.20 10.73 13.56
CA ASP A 90 25.13 9.33 13.17
C ASP A 90 25.74 9.11 11.78
N VAL A 91 26.22 7.89 11.54
CA VAL A 91 26.77 7.48 10.25
C VAL A 91 25.85 6.42 9.69
N LEU A 92 25.22 6.73 8.55
CA LEU A 92 24.37 5.76 7.88
C LEU A 92 25.21 4.55 7.41
N PRO A 93 24.58 3.38 7.23
CA PRO A 93 25.27 2.15 6.79
C PRO A 93 25.91 2.25 5.40
N ASP A 94 25.70 3.34 4.65
CA ASP A 94 26.35 3.68 3.39
C ASP A 94 27.65 4.50 3.58
N GLY A 95 27.99 4.89 4.81
CA GLY A 95 29.13 5.74 5.14
C GLY A 95 28.83 7.25 5.13
N THR A 96 27.57 7.66 4.91
CA THR A 96 27.18 9.08 4.93
C THR A 96 27.12 9.60 6.37
N PHE A 97 27.94 10.60 6.69
CA PHE A 97 27.90 11.30 7.97
C PHE A 97 26.73 12.28 8.03
N VAL A 98 25.91 12.18 9.09
CA VAL A 98 24.75 13.04 9.29
C VAL A 98 24.89 13.78 10.63
N PRO A 99 25.05 15.11 10.59
CA PRO A 99 25.19 15.89 11.82
C PRO A 99 23.84 16.05 12.54
N ALA A 100 23.91 16.13 13.87
CA ALA A 100 22.78 16.42 14.74
C ALA A 100 22.05 17.70 14.29
N GLY A 101 20.72 17.65 14.26
CA GLY A 101 19.87 18.73 13.75
C GLY A 101 19.53 18.63 12.25
N SER A 102 20.09 17.66 11.53
CA SER A 102 19.70 17.38 10.14
C SER A 102 18.38 16.60 10.08
N SER A 103 17.59 16.82 9.02
CA SER A 103 16.43 15.99 8.71
C SER A 103 16.80 14.99 7.62
N VAL A 104 16.60 13.71 7.89
CA VAL A 104 16.74 12.63 6.92
C VAL A 104 15.36 12.30 6.39
N THR A 105 15.15 12.61 5.13
CA THR A 105 13.93 12.25 4.40
C THR A 105 14.16 10.91 3.70
N TYR A 106 13.40 9.89 4.08
CA TYR A 106 13.28 8.66 3.30
C TYR A 106 12.06 8.76 2.37
N SER A 107 12.30 9.03 1.09
CA SER A 107 11.27 8.97 0.06
C SER A 107 11.16 7.56 -0.47
N TYR A 108 10.01 6.92 -0.28
CA TYR A 108 9.82 5.54 -0.71
C TYR A 108 9.59 5.42 -2.23
N THR A 109 9.05 6.46 -2.87
CA THR A 109 8.68 6.41 -4.29
C THR A 109 9.75 7.08 -5.16
N ARG A 110 10.37 6.26 -6.03
CA ARG A 110 11.46 6.50 -7.02
C ARG A 110 12.89 6.51 -6.44
N GLN A 111 13.54 5.35 -6.59
CA GLN A 111 14.96 5.08 -6.37
C GLN A 111 15.35 5.15 -4.89
N GLY A 112 15.91 4.06 -4.36
CA GLY A 112 16.39 3.94 -2.98
C GLY A 112 17.61 4.81 -2.67
N GLY A 113 17.51 6.12 -2.93
CA GLY A 113 18.49 7.12 -2.55
C GLY A 113 18.05 7.77 -1.24
N CYS A 114 18.82 7.57 -0.18
CA CYS A 114 18.70 8.37 1.03
C CYS A 114 19.14 9.80 0.69
N ARG A 115 18.27 10.81 0.87
CA ARG A 115 18.63 12.21 0.63
C ARG A 115 18.67 12.96 1.96
N VAL A 116 19.88 13.27 2.41
CA VAL A 116 20.11 14.14 3.56
C VAL A 116 19.92 15.59 3.12
N ARG A 117 18.95 16.30 3.69
CA ARG A 117 18.85 17.76 3.54
C ARG A 117 19.44 18.39 4.79
N GLY A 118 20.65 18.92 4.65
CA GLY A 118 21.25 19.78 5.68
C GLY A 118 20.41 21.05 5.81
N GLY A 119 19.79 21.22 6.98
CA GLY A 119 19.18 22.49 7.35
C GLY A 119 20.30 23.50 7.59
N MET A 120 20.46 24.45 6.68
CA MET A 120 21.31 25.62 6.91
C MET A 120 20.54 26.56 7.84
N THR A 121 20.67 26.35 9.15
CA THR A 121 20.35 27.38 10.14
C THR A 121 21.54 28.34 10.22
N ALA A 122 21.37 29.52 9.64
CA ALA A 122 22.03 30.74 10.09
C ALA A 122 20.94 31.65 10.67
#